data_AF-N1UR34-F1
#
_entry.id   AF-N1UR34-F1
#
_cell.length_a   1.000
_cell.length_b   1.000
_cell.length_c   1.000
_cell.angle_alpha   90.00
_cell.angle_beta   90.00
_cell.angle_gamma   90.00
#
_symmetry.space_group_name_H-M   'P 1'
#
loop_
_entity.id
_entity.type
_entity.pdbx_description
1 polymer ?
#
loop_
_entity_poly.entity_id
_entity_poly.type
_entity_poly.pdbx_seq_one_letter_code
_entity_poly.pdbx_strand_id
1 'polypeptide(L)'
;MHGVARLRQLAPGVLLAAAGAALAYAAHGLWPAVPALSFAVVLGVLVANVPGLRGVAAGPVRPGLGFSARTLLRAGIVLLGLELSLGSLARLGAWGLLLTAGVVAAAFAGTYLLGRAFRLEGDQPLLLAAGFSICGVSAIGAVAAARGSKPQDVAAPVALVTLCGSLAIAVLPAVMAAAQLPPDVFGVWAGSSVHDVGQVVATAQSAGTAALAAAVVVKLARVLMLAPIAAGVAWQRRSTSATG
;
A
#
# COMPACT_ATOMS: atom_id res chain seq x y z
N MET A 1 25.06 -16.99 -16.14
CA MET A 1 24.07 -16.95 -17.24
C MET A 1 22.63 -16.64 -16.79
N HIS A 2 22.25 -16.84 -15.51
CA HIS A 2 20.89 -16.54 -15.01
C HIS A 2 20.49 -15.04 -15.00
N GLY A 3 21.45 -14.11 -14.86
CA GLY A 3 21.17 -12.67 -14.80
C GLY A 3 20.67 -12.07 -16.13
N VAL A 4 21.30 -12.44 -17.24
CA VAL A 4 20.99 -11.89 -18.58
C VAL A 4 19.62 -12.33 -19.07
N ALA A 5 19.24 -13.59 -18.82
CA ALA A 5 17.90 -14.11 -19.13
C ALA A 5 16.82 -13.38 -18.34
N ARG A 6 17.07 -13.10 -17.04
CA ARG A 6 16.15 -12.34 -16.19
C ARG A 6 16.01 -10.89 -16.66
N LEU A 7 17.10 -10.21 -17.00
CA LEU A 7 17.08 -8.86 -17.56
C LEU A 7 16.26 -8.78 -18.85
N ARG A 8 16.45 -9.73 -19.77
CA ARG A 8 15.66 -9.82 -21.02
C ARG A 8 14.16 -10.03 -20.77
N GLN A 9 13.78 -10.77 -19.73
CA GLN A 9 12.37 -11.00 -19.38
C GLN A 9 11.72 -9.78 -18.70
N LEU A 10 12.50 -8.95 -17.99
CA LEU A 10 11.98 -7.76 -17.30
C LEU A 10 11.94 -6.52 -18.20
N ALA A 11 12.92 -6.39 -19.10
CA ALA A 11 13.08 -5.24 -20.00
C ALA A 11 11.79 -4.77 -20.69
N PRO A 12 10.99 -5.63 -21.36
CA PRO A 12 9.83 -5.17 -22.11
C PRO A 12 8.78 -4.50 -21.21
N GLY A 13 8.55 -5.03 -20.00
CA GLY A 13 7.59 -4.43 -19.06
C GLY A 13 8.11 -3.18 -18.36
N VAL A 14 9.41 -3.13 -18.07
CA VAL A 14 10.04 -1.90 -17.52
C VAL A 14 10.02 -0.78 -18.55
N LEU A 15 10.32 -1.08 -19.82
CA LEU A 15 10.24 -0.12 -20.92
C LEU A 15 8.81 0.39 -21.12
N LEU A 16 7.81 -0.50 -21.07
CA LEU A 16 6.41 -0.09 -21.16
C LEU A 16 6.01 0.84 -19.99
N ALA A 17 6.43 0.53 -18.77
CA ALA A 17 6.19 1.39 -17.62
C ALA A 17 6.90 2.76 -17.76
N ALA A 18 8.14 2.78 -18.25
CA ALA A 18 8.89 4.00 -18.51
C ALA A 18 8.24 4.86 -19.60
N ALA A 19 7.78 4.23 -20.69
CA ALA A 19 7.05 4.91 -21.76
C ALA A 19 5.72 5.48 -21.25
N GLY A 20 4.96 4.72 -20.46
CA GLY A 20 3.73 5.20 -19.83
C GLY A 20 3.98 6.39 -18.89
N ALA A 21 5.05 6.34 -18.09
CA ALA A 21 5.45 7.45 -17.24
C ALA A 21 5.85 8.70 -18.06
N ALA A 22 6.65 8.54 -19.12
CA ALA A 22 7.04 9.63 -19.99
C ALA A 22 5.83 10.29 -20.68
N LEU A 23 4.88 9.49 -21.18
CA LEU A 23 3.62 9.98 -21.75
C LEU A 23 2.79 10.74 -20.72
N ALA A 24 2.72 10.25 -19.48
CA ALA A 24 2.00 10.90 -18.41
C ALA A 24 2.61 12.26 -18.02
N TYR A 25 3.95 12.35 -17.97
CA TYR A 25 4.65 13.62 -17.74
C TYR A 25 4.50 14.59 -18.91
N ALA A 26 4.54 14.09 -20.16
CA ALA A 26 4.29 14.92 -21.34
C ALA A 26 2.86 15.47 -21.35
N ALA A 27 1.87 14.64 -21.01
CA ALA A 27 0.47 15.06 -20.87
C ALA A 27 0.28 16.10 -19.76
N HIS A 28 0.97 15.93 -18.62
CA HIS A 28 0.99 16.94 -17.56
C HIS A 28 1.58 18.28 -18.03
N GLY A 29 2.63 18.26 -18.86
CA GLY A 29 3.20 19.47 -19.46
C GLY A 29 2.22 20.22 -20.36
N LEU A 30 1.32 19.49 -21.04
CA LEU A 30 0.25 20.08 -21.85
C LEU A 30 -0.95 20.54 -21.01
N TRP A 31 -1.22 19.86 -19.89
CA TRP A 31 -2.34 20.16 -19.00
C TRP A 31 -1.88 20.22 -17.53
N PRO A 32 -1.26 21.33 -17.09
CA PRO A 32 -0.63 21.43 -15.77
C PRO A 32 -1.61 21.27 -14.59
N ALA A 33 -2.90 21.51 -14.84
CA ALA A 33 -3.96 21.36 -13.85
C ALA A 33 -4.19 19.89 -13.43
N VAL A 34 -3.75 18.91 -14.23
CA VAL A 34 -3.94 17.48 -13.94
C VAL A 34 -2.59 16.85 -13.59
N PRO A 35 -2.44 16.25 -12.39
CA PRO A 35 -1.19 15.60 -11.98
C PRO A 35 -0.75 14.48 -12.92
N ALA A 36 0.56 14.31 -13.12
CA ALA A 36 1.12 13.26 -13.95
C ALA A 36 0.67 11.83 -13.54
N LEU A 37 0.52 11.50 -12.24
CA LEU A 37 0.00 10.16 -11.90
C LEU A 37 -1.46 9.97 -12.27
N SER A 38 -2.29 11.01 -12.31
CA SER A 38 -3.68 10.88 -12.78
C SER A 38 -3.69 10.38 -14.23
N PHE A 39 -2.83 10.96 -15.07
CA PHE A 39 -2.61 10.46 -16.44
C PHE A 39 -2.07 9.03 -16.44
N ALA A 40 -1.08 8.72 -15.60
CA ALA A 40 -0.51 7.37 -15.53
C ALA A 40 -1.53 6.30 -15.09
N VAL A 41 -2.41 6.61 -14.14
CA VAL A 41 -3.50 5.74 -13.67
C VAL A 41 -4.50 5.51 -14.80
N VAL A 42 -4.93 6.57 -15.49
CA VAL A 42 -5.85 6.45 -16.63
C VAL A 42 -5.21 5.58 -17.73
N LEU A 43 -3.95 5.81 -18.07
CA LEU A 43 -3.20 5.00 -19.03
C LEU A 43 -3.14 3.53 -18.60
N GLY A 44 -2.85 3.26 -17.33
CA GLY A 44 -2.85 1.93 -16.75
C GLY A 44 -4.21 1.23 -16.84
N VAL A 45 -5.29 1.95 -16.52
CA VAL A 45 -6.67 1.44 -16.63
C VAL A 45 -7.03 1.13 -18.09
N LEU A 46 -6.67 2.00 -19.04
CA LEU A 46 -6.90 1.77 -20.47
C LEU A 46 -6.15 0.53 -20.96
N VAL A 47 -4.86 0.43 -20.65
CA VAL A 47 -4.04 -0.74 -21.02
C VAL A 47 -4.58 -2.03 -20.39
N ALA A 48 -5.08 -1.95 -19.16
CA ALA A 48 -5.62 -3.09 -18.43
C ALA A 48 -7.04 -3.49 -18.85
N ASN A 49 -7.77 -2.71 -19.66
CA ASN A 49 -9.19 -2.99 -19.98
C ASN A 49 -9.50 -3.04 -21.48
N VAL A 50 -8.69 -2.43 -22.34
CA VAL A 50 -8.89 -2.49 -23.80
C VAL A 50 -8.44 -3.87 -24.33
N PRO A 51 -9.30 -4.64 -25.04
CA PRO A 51 -9.03 -6.02 -25.42
C PRO A 51 -7.68 -6.26 -26.14
N GLY A 52 -7.27 -5.36 -27.03
CA GLY A 52 -5.98 -5.45 -27.73
C GLY A 52 -4.77 -5.16 -26.83
N LEU A 53 -4.89 -4.16 -25.94
CA LEU A 53 -3.83 -3.78 -25.00
C LEU A 53 -3.73 -4.75 -23.82
N ARG A 54 -4.85 -5.37 -23.41
CA ARG A 54 -4.91 -6.43 -22.41
C ARG A 54 -4.03 -7.61 -22.80
N GLY A 55 -4.06 -8.02 -24.07
CA GLY A 55 -3.23 -9.13 -24.58
C GLY A 55 -1.74 -8.84 -24.43
N VAL A 56 -1.34 -7.59 -24.67
CA VAL A 56 0.03 -7.12 -24.43
C VAL A 56 0.34 -7.17 -22.93
N ALA A 57 -0.48 -6.53 -22.09
CA ALA A 57 -0.29 -6.43 -20.64
C ALA A 57 -0.26 -7.80 -19.93
N ALA A 58 -1.04 -8.77 -20.40
CA ALA A 58 -1.08 -10.14 -19.89
C ALA A 58 0.04 -11.03 -20.44
N GLY A 59 0.72 -10.60 -21.51
CA GLY A 59 1.77 -11.35 -22.21
C GLY A 59 3.19 -11.01 -21.72
N PRO A 60 4.16 -10.76 -22.63
CA PRO A 60 5.59 -10.73 -22.31
C PRO A 60 6.03 -9.56 -21.42
N VAL A 61 5.22 -8.51 -21.28
CA VAL A 61 5.53 -7.34 -20.42
C VAL A 61 5.15 -7.56 -18.96
N ARG A 62 4.32 -8.57 -18.64
CA ARG A 62 3.80 -8.80 -17.28
C ARG A 62 4.89 -8.95 -16.20
N PRO A 63 5.99 -9.68 -16.43
CA PRO A 63 7.06 -9.81 -15.43
C PRO A 63 7.72 -8.46 -15.11
N GLY A 64 7.99 -7.65 -16.14
CA GLY A 64 8.57 -6.31 -15.98
C GLY A 64 7.64 -5.33 -15.29
N LEU A 65 6.34 -5.33 -15.63
CA LEU A 65 5.34 -4.51 -14.93
C LEU A 65 5.22 -4.91 -13.45
N GLY A 66 5.23 -6.21 -13.14
CA GLY A 66 5.22 -6.71 -11.78
C GLY A 66 6.48 -6.32 -10.99
N PHE A 67 7.65 -6.31 -11.64
CA PHE A 67 8.90 -5.83 -11.07
C PHE A 67 8.84 -4.32 -10.79
N SER A 68 8.34 -3.51 -11.73
CA SER A 68 8.17 -2.06 -11.52
C SER A 68 7.22 -1.77 -10.36
N ALA A 69 6.06 -2.43 -10.32
CA ALA A 69 5.04 -2.22 -9.30
C ALA A 69 5.47 -2.66 -7.88
N ARG A 70 6.38 -3.63 -7.77
CA ARG A 70 6.81 -4.16 -6.46
C ARG A 70 8.17 -3.66 -6.04
N THR A 71 9.15 -3.71 -6.92
CA THR A 71 10.55 -3.43 -6.60
C THR A 71 10.86 -1.95 -6.82
N LEU A 72 10.62 -1.42 -8.02
CA LEU A 72 10.93 0.00 -8.31
C LEU A 72 10.05 0.94 -7.48
N LEU A 73 8.75 0.64 -7.36
CA LEU A 73 7.84 1.43 -6.52
C LEU A 73 8.28 1.43 -5.06
N ARG A 74 8.61 0.26 -4.47
CA ARG A 74 9.10 0.19 -3.08
C ARG A 74 10.44 0.89 -2.92
N ALA A 75 11.35 0.76 -3.89
CA ALA A 75 12.62 1.49 -3.86
C ALA A 75 12.37 3.00 -3.85
N GLY A 76 11.49 3.51 -4.71
CA GLY A 76 11.08 4.91 -4.75
C GLY A 76 10.44 5.37 -3.43
N ILE A 77 9.57 4.56 -2.84
CA ILE A 77 8.98 4.83 -1.51
C ILE A 77 10.05 4.87 -0.42
N VAL A 78 11.04 3.97 -0.45
CA VAL A 78 12.13 3.97 0.52
C VAL A 78 13.00 5.21 0.33
N LEU A 79 13.33 5.59 -0.90
CA LEU A 79 14.09 6.81 -1.22
C LEU A 79 13.36 8.07 -0.77
N LEU A 80 12.06 8.18 -1.11
CA LEU A 80 11.19 9.27 -0.66
C LEU A 80 11.07 9.26 0.87
N GLY A 81 11.00 8.06 1.47
CA GLY A 81 11.10 7.86 2.89
C GLY A 81 12.39 8.45 3.44
N LEU A 82 13.56 8.03 2.97
CA LEU A 82 14.87 8.52 3.41
C LEU A 82 15.02 10.03 3.27
N GLU A 83 14.51 10.62 2.19
CA GLU A 83 14.45 12.08 1.99
C GLU A 83 13.62 12.78 3.08
N LEU A 84 12.49 12.17 3.47
CA LEU A 84 11.60 12.67 4.53
C LEU A 84 12.03 12.25 5.96
N SER A 85 12.85 11.19 6.11
CA SER A 85 12.83 10.30 7.28
C SER A 85 13.83 10.60 8.39
N LEU A 86 14.79 11.50 8.26
CA LEU A 86 15.68 11.73 9.42
C LEU A 86 15.13 12.83 10.35
N GLY A 87 14.63 13.94 9.82
CA GLY A 87 14.10 15.03 10.65
C GLY A 87 12.69 14.80 11.16
N SER A 88 11.78 14.28 10.33
CA SER A 88 10.35 14.19 10.66
C SER A 88 10.00 12.96 11.50
N LEU A 89 10.67 11.82 11.28
CA LEU A 89 10.50 10.65 12.16
C LEU A 89 11.13 10.88 13.53
N ALA A 90 12.28 11.57 13.62
CA ALA A 90 12.91 11.90 14.90
C ALA A 90 12.01 12.84 15.74
N ARG A 91 11.32 13.79 15.10
CA ARG A 91 10.33 14.66 15.77
C ARG A 91 9.06 13.95 16.21
N LEU A 92 8.68 12.84 15.56
CA LEU A 92 7.53 12.02 15.96
C LEU A 92 7.76 11.39 17.35
N GLY A 93 9.01 11.05 17.66
CA GLY A 93 9.44 10.54 18.96
C GLY A 93 8.69 9.30 19.45
N ALA A 94 8.81 8.99 20.74
CA ALA A 94 8.09 7.89 21.38
C ALA A 94 6.57 8.10 21.40
N TRP A 95 6.12 9.36 21.39
CA TRP A 95 4.70 9.70 21.44
C TRP A 95 3.96 9.35 20.15
N GLY A 96 4.54 9.67 18.99
CA GLY A 96 4.00 9.28 17.69
C GLY A 96 3.94 7.76 17.51
N LEU A 97 4.94 7.04 18.05
CA LEU A 97 4.92 5.57 18.15
C LEU A 97 3.70 5.09 18.95
N LEU A 98 3.52 5.60 20.16
CA LEU A 98 2.44 5.20 21.07
C LEU A 98 1.06 5.44 20.45
N LEU A 99 0.84 6.62 19.86
CA LEU A 99 -0.42 6.94 19.18
C LEU A 99 -0.67 6.01 17.99
N THR A 100 0.36 5.76 17.19
CA THR A 100 0.25 4.87 16.03
C THR A 100 -0.07 3.43 16.47
N ALA A 101 0.58 2.94 17.52
CA ALA A 101 0.29 1.63 18.10
C ALA A 101 -1.16 1.56 18.63
N GLY A 102 -1.63 2.62 19.31
CA GLY A 102 -3.01 2.73 19.77
C GLY A 102 -4.01 2.67 18.62
N VAL A 103 -3.77 3.41 17.53
CA VAL A 103 -4.63 3.38 16.33
C VAL A 103 -4.63 2.01 15.68
N VAL A 104 -3.47 1.36 15.55
CA VAL A 104 -3.38 -0.01 14.99
C VAL A 104 -4.12 -1.01 15.88
N ALA A 105 -3.92 -0.94 17.20
CA ALA A 105 -4.59 -1.83 18.15
C ALA A 105 -6.11 -1.63 18.15
N ALA A 106 -6.58 -0.39 18.14
CA ALA A 106 -7.99 -0.05 18.06
C ALA A 106 -8.60 -0.51 16.74
N ALA A 107 -7.92 -0.25 15.61
CA ALA A 107 -8.36 -0.70 14.29
C ALA A 107 -8.43 -2.23 14.23
N PHE A 108 -7.40 -2.94 14.73
CA PHE A 108 -7.34 -4.39 14.77
C PHE A 108 -8.46 -4.97 15.64
N ALA A 109 -8.60 -4.49 16.87
CA ALA A 109 -9.65 -4.95 17.78
C ALA A 109 -11.03 -4.69 17.18
N GLY A 110 -11.28 -3.50 16.65
CA GLY A 110 -12.54 -3.13 16.01
C GLY A 110 -12.87 -4.05 14.84
N THR A 111 -11.93 -4.23 13.90
CA THR A 111 -12.17 -5.11 12.73
C THR A 111 -12.29 -6.58 13.10
N TYR A 112 -11.53 -7.05 14.09
CA TYR A 112 -11.63 -8.43 14.59
C TYR A 112 -13.00 -8.68 15.25
N LEU A 113 -13.41 -7.80 16.16
CA LEU A 113 -14.70 -7.89 16.84
C LEU A 113 -15.86 -7.79 15.84
N LEU A 114 -15.75 -6.89 14.86
CA LEU A 114 -16.74 -6.76 13.81
C LEU A 114 -16.81 -8.03 12.94
N GLY A 115 -15.66 -8.61 12.57
CA GLY A 115 -15.61 -9.89 11.86
C GLY A 115 -16.23 -11.05 12.65
N ARG A 116 -16.05 -11.08 13.97
CA ARG A 116 -16.73 -12.03 14.85
C ARG A 116 -18.23 -11.77 14.97
N ALA A 117 -18.65 -10.51 15.02
CA ALA A 117 -20.07 -10.12 15.05
C ALA A 117 -20.79 -10.55 13.76
N PHE A 118 -20.14 -10.44 12.60
CA PHE A 118 -20.62 -10.96 11.33
C PHE A 118 -20.48 -12.49 11.17
N ARG A 119 -19.99 -13.19 12.20
CA ARG A 119 -19.83 -14.65 12.22
C ARG A 119 -18.99 -15.19 11.06
N LEU A 120 -17.95 -14.46 10.66
CA LEU A 120 -17.04 -14.94 9.62
C LEU A 120 -16.34 -16.22 10.08
N GLU A 121 -16.20 -17.17 9.16
CA GLU A 121 -15.68 -18.51 9.44
C GLU A 121 -14.14 -18.56 9.43
N GLY A 122 -13.60 -19.53 10.15
CA GLY A 122 -12.16 -19.84 10.14
C GLY A 122 -11.31 -18.67 10.62
N ASP A 123 -10.21 -18.42 9.90
CA ASP A 123 -9.28 -17.34 10.23
C ASP A 123 -9.68 -15.98 9.60
N GLN A 124 -10.80 -15.87 8.87
CA GLN A 124 -11.19 -14.64 8.17
C GLN A 124 -11.26 -13.38 9.06
N PRO A 125 -11.87 -13.39 10.27
CA PRO A 125 -11.86 -12.22 11.16
C PRO A 125 -10.45 -11.74 11.49
N LEU A 126 -9.54 -12.69 11.74
CA LEU A 126 -8.15 -12.42 12.10
C LEU A 126 -7.37 -11.84 10.92
N LEU A 127 -7.54 -12.44 9.74
CA LEU A 127 -6.88 -12.00 8.52
C LEU A 127 -7.38 -10.62 8.07
N LEU A 128 -8.67 -10.35 8.16
CA LEU A 128 -9.22 -9.02 7.93
C LEU A 128 -8.68 -8.00 8.91
N ALA A 129 -8.65 -8.33 10.21
CA ALA A 129 -8.09 -7.44 11.21
C ALA A 129 -6.63 -7.11 10.94
N ALA A 130 -5.80 -8.10 10.59
CA ALA A 130 -4.41 -7.89 10.22
C ALA A 130 -4.26 -7.03 8.96
N GLY A 131 -5.07 -7.29 7.92
CA GLY A 131 -5.04 -6.55 6.67
C GLY A 131 -5.43 -5.09 6.83
N PHE A 132 -6.55 -4.82 7.50
CA PHE A 132 -7.10 -3.48 7.66
C PHE A 132 -6.36 -2.62 8.71
N SER A 133 -5.67 -3.22 9.67
CA SER A 133 -4.97 -2.45 10.71
C SER A 133 -3.49 -2.18 10.43
N ILE A 134 -2.85 -2.85 9.46
CA ILE A 134 -1.40 -2.79 9.26
C ILE A 134 -1.03 -2.31 7.85
N CYS A 135 -0.89 -3.23 6.90
CA CYS A 135 -0.35 -2.96 5.56
C CYS A 135 -1.03 -3.80 4.47
N GLY A 136 -2.30 -4.17 4.69
CA GLY A 136 -3.12 -4.83 3.70
C GLY A 136 -2.69 -6.26 3.39
N VAL A 137 -2.52 -6.57 2.11
CA VAL A 137 -2.26 -7.94 1.61
C VAL A 137 -0.98 -8.55 2.21
N SER A 138 0.06 -7.73 2.45
CA SER A 138 1.30 -8.21 3.05
C SER A 138 1.11 -8.73 4.48
N ALA A 139 0.27 -8.05 5.27
CA ALA A 139 -0.07 -8.47 6.63
C ALA A 139 -0.92 -9.74 6.63
N ILE A 140 -1.91 -9.82 5.73
CA ILE A 140 -2.73 -11.03 5.54
C ILE A 140 -1.83 -12.23 5.22
N GLY A 141 -0.92 -12.10 4.26
CA GLY A 141 -0.02 -13.18 3.87
C GLY A 141 0.89 -13.64 5.01
N ALA A 142 1.44 -12.70 5.79
CA ALA A 142 2.29 -13.02 6.94
C ALA A 142 1.52 -13.75 8.05
N VAL A 143 0.33 -13.27 8.41
CA VAL A 143 -0.50 -13.89 9.45
C VAL A 143 -1.04 -15.25 8.99
N ALA A 144 -1.47 -15.37 7.73
CA ALA A 144 -1.91 -16.63 7.15
C ALA A 144 -0.80 -17.70 7.18
N ALA A 145 0.43 -17.33 6.80
CA ALA A 145 1.58 -18.23 6.85
C ALA A 145 1.91 -18.66 8.30
N ALA A 146 1.84 -17.73 9.25
CA ALA A 146 2.10 -18.01 10.66
C ALA A 146 1.04 -18.90 11.31
N ARG A 147 -0.21 -18.81 10.86
CA ARG A 147 -1.37 -19.58 11.36
C ARG A 147 -1.61 -20.89 10.62
N GLY A 148 -1.00 -21.08 9.46
CA GLY A 148 -1.34 -22.20 8.57
C GLY A 148 -2.76 -22.09 8.01
N SER A 149 -3.23 -20.87 7.75
CA SER A 149 -4.60 -20.61 7.30
C SER A 149 -4.87 -21.24 5.93
N LYS A 150 -6.09 -21.74 5.74
CA LYS A 150 -6.50 -22.37 4.49
C LYS A 150 -6.57 -21.32 3.37
N PRO A 151 -6.22 -21.67 2.11
CA PRO A 151 -6.29 -20.73 0.99
C PRO A 151 -7.66 -20.07 0.80
N GLN A 152 -8.75 -20.80 1.09
CA GLN A 152 -10.12 -20.31 1.06
C GLN A 152 -10.36 -19.17 2.08
N ASP A 153 -9.74 -19.23 3.26
CA ASP A 153 -9.89 -18.21 4.31
C ASP A 153 -9.04 -16.96 3.99
N VAL A 154 -8.02 -17.09 3.13
CA VAL A 154 -7.13 -16.00 2.71
C VAL A 154 -7.69 -15.21 1.54
N ALA A 155 -8.37 -15.88 0.61
CA ALA A 155 -8.85 -15.27 -0.64
C ALA A 155 -9.80 -14.09 -0.38
N ALA A 156 -10.80 -14.27 0.49
CA ALA A 156 -11.79 -13.24 0.77
C ALA A 156 -11.20 -11.98 1.44
N PRO A 157 -10.37 -12.08 2.50
CA PRO A 157 -9.68 -10.93 3.09
C PRO A 157 -8.80 -10.17 2.08
N VAL A 158 -8.04 -10.88 1.23
CA VAL A 158 -7.19 -10.25 0.21
C VAL A 158 -8.06 -9.49 -0.80
N ALA A 159 -9.15 -10.10 -1.26
CA ALA A 159 -10.07 -9.47 -2.20
C ALA A 159 -10.70 -8.21 -1.59
N LEU A 160 -11.19 -8.28 -0.35
CA LEU A 160 -11.87 -7.16 0.30
C LEU A 160 -10.92 -5.99 0.57
N VAL A 161 -9.71 -6.25 1.06
CA VAL A 161 -8.69 -5.20 1.27
C VAL A 161 -8.31 -4.54 -0.05
N THR A 162 -8.11 -5.35 -1.10
CA THR A 162 -7.72 -4.84 -2.42
C THR A 162 -8.84 -3.99 -3.02
N LEU A 163 -10.09 -4.45 -2.91
CA LEU A 163 -11.27 -3.74 -3.39
C LEU A 163 -11.45 -2.42 -2.65
N CYS A 164 -11.41 -2.44 -1.31
CA CYS A 164 -11.57 -1.24 -0.49
C CYS A 164 -10.46 -0.21 -0.76
N GLY A 165 -9.22 -0.66 -0.88
CA GLY A 165 -8.11 0.22 -1.25
C GLY A 165 -8.18 0.75 -2.70
N SER A 166 -8.76 -0.02 -3.63
CA SER A 166 -8.95 0.45 -5.01
C SER A 166 -10.09 1.47 -5.09
N LEU A 167 -11.18 1.25 -4.33
CA LEU A 167 -12.26 2.22 -4.18
C LEU A 167 -11.74 3.53 -3.58
N ALA A 168 -10.84 3.45 -2.60
CA ALA A 168 -10.25 4.63 -1.97
C ALA A 168 -9.54 5.56 -2.97
N ILE A 169 -8.93 5.02 -4.04
CA ILE A 169 -8.27 5.83 -5.09
C ILE A 169 -9.26 6.78 -5.78
N ALA A 170 -10.52 6.38 -5.95
CA ALA A 170 -11.54 7.20 -6.58
C ALA A 170 -12.39 7.98 -5.56
N VAL A 171 -12.76 7.34 -4.46
CA VAL A 171 -13.69 7.87 -3.47
C VAL A 171 -13.04 8.95 -2.60
N LEU A 172 -11.82 8.74 -2.10
CA LEU A 172 -11.19 9.71 -1.18
C LEU A 172 -10.95 11.07 -1.85
N PRO A 173 -10.43 11.17 -3.09
CA PRO A 173 -10.30 12.45 -3.77
C PRO A 173 -11.64 13.15 -4.02
N ALA A 174 -12.70 12.39 -4.33
CA ALA A 174 -14.04 12.95 -4.48
C ALA A 174 -14.57 13.53 -3.15
N VAL A 175 -14.35 12.82 -2.03
CA VAL A 175 -14.71 13.31 -0.70
C VAL A 175 -13.90 14.55 -0.33
N MET A 176 -12.59 14.58 -0.64
CA MET A 176 -11.75 15.75 -0.43
C MET A 176 -12.30 16.97 -1.17
N ALA A 177 -12.65 16.81 -2.45
CA ALA A 177 -13.20 17.89 -3.26
C ALA A 177 -14.53 18.41 -2.70
N ALA A 178 -15.41 17.51 -2.25
CA ALA A 178 -16.69 17.88 -1.65
C ALA A 178 -16.55 18.56 -0.27
N ALA A 179 -15.61 18.09 0.55
CA ALA A 179 -15.38 18.60 1.91
C ALA A 179 -14.36 19.75 1.98
N GLN A 180 -13.74 20.12 0.86
CA GLN A 180 -12.69 21.14 0.75
C GLN A 180 -11.55 20.94 1.78
N LEU A 181 -11.11 19.70 1.97
CA LEU A 181 -10.08 19.36 2.95
C LEU A 181 -8.72 19.96 2.56
N PRO A 182 -7.96 20.53 3.52
CA PRO A 182 -6.58 20.94 3.29
C PRO A 182 -5.71 19.76 2.80
N PRO A 183 -4.75 19.98 1.88
CA PRO A 183 -3.95 18.91 1.29
C PRO A 183 -3.18 18.07 2.30
N ASP A 184 -2.60 18.69 3.33
CA ASP A 184 -1.87 18.02 4.41
C ASP A 184 -2.79 17.11 5.24
N VAL A 185 -3.98 17.60 5.60
CA VAL A 185 -5.00 16.82 6.34
C VAL A 185 -5.48 15.65 5.50
N PHE A 186 -5.75 15.87 4.21
CA PHE A 186 -6.11 14.80 3.28
C PHE A 186 -4.99 13.77 3.14
N GLY A 187 -3.74 14.21 3.08
CA GLY A 187 -2.57 13.34 3.06
C GLY A 187 -2.50 12.44 4.30
N VAL A 188 -2.63 13.02 5.50
CA VAL A 188 -2.67 12.26 6.75
C VAL A 188 -3.84 11.25 6.76
N TRP A 189 -5.01 11.66 6.29
CA TRP A 189 -6.19 10.79 6.22
C TRP A 189 -6.02 9.64 5.21
N ALA A 190 -5.49 9.92 4.02
CA ALA A 190 -5.21 8.91 3.01
C ALA A 190 -4.12 7.93 3.48
N GLY A 191 -3.04 8.43 4.09
CA GLY A 191 -1.96 7.61 4.65
C GLY A 191 -2.41 6.73 5.83
N SER A 192 -3.39 7.19 6.61
CA SER A 192 -3.98 6.42 7.72
C SER A 192 -5.05 5.43 7.28
N SER A 193 -5.83 5.73 6.24
CA SER A 193 -6.98 4.90 5.83
C SER A 193 -6.67 3.89 4.75
N VAL A 194 -5.73 4.17 3.85
CA VAL A 194 -5.42 3.30 2.71
C VAL A 194 -4.35 2.27 3.08
N HIS A 195 -4.60 1.00 2.73
CA HIS A 195 -3.88 -0.15 3.29
C HIS A 195 -2.61 -0.51 2.52
N ASP A 196 -2.60 -0.36 1.21
CA ASP A 196 -1.42 -0.59 0.37
C ASP A 196 -0.71 0.72 0.04
N VAL A 197 0.63 0.72 0.04
CA VAL A 197 1.41 1.94 -0.16
C VAL A 197 1.25 2.49 -1.58
N GLY A 198 1.13 1.61 -2.59
CA GLY A 198 0.89 2.05 -3.97
C GLY A 198 -0.47 2.75 -4.09
N GLN A 199 -1.49 2.23 -3.42
CA GLN A 199 -2.82 2.84 -3.38
C GLN A 199 -2.82 4.17 -2.61
N VAL A 200 -2.07 4.27 -1.50
CA VAL A 200 -1.87 5.54 -0.76
C VAL A 200 -1.27 6.60 -1.68
N VAL A 201 -0.19 6.27 -2.39
CA VAL A 201 0.49 7.21 -3.31
C VAL A 201 -0.43 7.65 -4.43
N ALA A 202 -1.14 6.70 -5.06
CA ALA A 202 -2.10 7.00 -6.12
C ALA A 202 -3.23 7.93 -5.64
N THR A 203 -3.71 7.71 -4.41
CA THR A 203 -4.77 8.52 -3.81
C THR A 203 -4.28 9.91 -3.43
N ALA A 204 -3.21 9.99 -2.62
CA ALA A 204 -2.74 11.24 -2.01
C ALA A 204 -2.18 12.22 -3.04
N GLN A 205 -1.59 11.72 -4.14
CA GLN A 205 -1.05 12.62 -5.16
C GLN A 205 -2.13 13.45 -5.86
N SER A 206 -3.39 12.98 -5.91
CA SER A 206 -4.49 13.79 -6.45
C SER A 206 -4.63 15.16 -5.78
N ALA A 207 -4.16 15.30 -4.54
CA ALA A 207 -4.16 16.52 -3.74
C ALA A 207 -2.80 17.26 -3.73
N GLY A 208 -1.84 16.84 -4.55
CA GLY A 208 -0.53 17.47 -4.70
C GLY A 208 0.59 16.88 -3.83
N THR A 209 1.78 17.48 -3.95
CA THR A 209 3.03 16.98 -3.33
C THR A 209 3.01 17.06 -1.81
N ALA A 210 2.37 18.08 -1.23
CA ALA A 210 2.21 18.22 0.22
C ALA A 210 1.39 17.07 0.82
N ALA A 211 0.26 16.73 0.19
CA ALA A 211 -0.59 15.61 0.61
C ALA A 211 0.16 14.27 0.48
N LEU A 212 0.86 14.07 -0.63
CA LEU A 212 1.67 12.88 -0.86
C LEU A 212 2.75 12.72 0.22
N ALA A 213 3.49 13.78 0.55
CA ALA A 213 4.51 13.74 1.59
C ALA A 213 3.91 13.38 2.95
N ALA A 214 2.81 14.03 3.35
CA ALA A 214 2.12 13.71 4.61
C ALA A 214 1.62 12.25 4.64
N ALA A 215 1.02 11.77 3.56
CA ALA A 215 0.52 10.40 3.46
C ALA A 215 1.63 9.35 3.58
N VAL A 216 2.76 9.58 2.90
CA VAL A 216 3.92 8.68 2.93
C VAL A 216 4.53 8.64 4.32
N VAL A 217 4.69 9.79 5.00
CA VAL A 217 5.20 9.84 6.37
C VAL A 217 4.32 9.00 7.31
N VAL A 218 3.00 9.20 7.29
CA VAL A 218 2.07 8.43 8.13
C VAL A 218 2.14 6.93 7.82
N LYS A 219 2.18 6.58 6.52
CA LYS A 219 2.19 5.18 6.10
C LYS A 219 3.50 4.48 6.48
N LEU A 220 4.64 5.14 6.26
CA LEU A 220 5.94 4.61 6.63
C LEU A 220 6.10 4.49 8.14
N ALA A 221 5.58 5.44 8.93
CA ALA A 221 5.57 5.33 10.38
C ALA A 221 4.84 4.06 10.85
N ARG A 222 3.66 3.75 10.27
CA ARG A 222 2.92 2.50 10.56
C ARG A 222 3.68 1.25 10.14
N VAL A 223 4.30 1.25 8.96
CA VAL A 223 5.08 0.11 8.47
C VAL A 223 6.32 -0.11 9.34
N LEU A 224 6.99 0.95 9.77
CA LEU A 224 8.18 0.84 10.63
C LEU A 224 7.84 0.28 12.01
N MET A 225 6.63 0.53 12.53
CA MET A 225 6.15 -0.06 13.78
C MET A 225 5.98 -1.58 13.75
N LEU A 226 5.90 -2.23 12.59
CA LEU A 226 5.87 -3.68 12.51
C LEU A 226 7.13 -4.33 13.10
N ALA A 227 8.29 -3.72 12.90
CA ALA A 227 9.56 -4.25 13.37
C ALA A 227 9.66 -4.33 14.92
N PRO A 228 9.42 -3.25 15.69
CA PRO A 228 9.45 -3.32 17.15
C PRO A 228 8.31 -4.17 17.73
N ILE A 229 7.12 -4.18 17.13
CA ILE A 229 6.01 -5.04 17.59
C ILE A 229 6.36 -6.52 17.40
N ALA A 230 6.86 -6.89 16.22
CA ALA A 230 7.31 -8.27 15.95
C ALA A 230 8.46 -8.68 16.87
N ALA A 231 9.41 -7.78 17.14
CA ALA A 231 10.52 -8.02 18.06
C ALA A 231 10.05 -8.20 19.52
N GLY A 232 9.15 -7.34 20.00
CA GLY A 232 8.59 -7.44 21.37
C GLY A 232 7.81 -8.72 21.60
N VAL A 233 6.99 -9.13 20.63
CA VAL A 233 6.24 -10.41 20.67
C VAL A 233 7.20 -11.60 20.63
N ALA A 234 8.25 -11.56 19.80
CA ALA A 234 9.25 -12.60 19.74
C ALA A 234 10.05 -12.72 21.05
N TRP A 235 10.33 -11.60 21.72
CA TRP A 235 11.01 -11.57 23.01
C TRP A 235 10.13 -12.14 24.14
N GLN A 236 8.85 -11.77 24.19
CA GLN A 236 7.88 -12.32 25.14
C GLN A 236 7.74 -13.84 25.00
N ARG A 237 7.70 -14.35 23.77
CA ARG A 237 7.66 -15.80 23.51
C ARG A 237 8.92 -16.51 24.03
N ARG A 238 10.10 -15.90 23.89
CA ARG A 238 11.34 -16.46 24.45
C ARG A 238 11.35 -16.44 25.98
N SER A 239 10.77 -15.43 26.63
CA SER A 239 10.68 -15.39 28.09
C SER A 239 9.69 -16.40 28.67
N THR A 240 8.59 -16.70 27.96
CA THR A 240 7.60 -17.69 28.42
C THR A 240 8.05 -19.14 28.18
N SER A 241 8.86 -19.41 27.16
CA SER A 241 9.45 -20.74 26.94
C SER A 241 10.66 -21.05 27.82
N ALA A 242 11.23 -20.05 28.51
CA ALA A 242 12.34 -20.23 29.45
C ALA A 242 11.88 -20.45 30.90
N THR A 243 10.57 -20.40 31.16
CA THR A 243 9.94 -20.57 32.48
C THR A 243 8.98 -21.76 32.55
N GLY A 244 8.93 -22.58 31.50
CA GLY A 244 8.14 -23.83 31.43
C GLY A 244 9.02 -25.07 31.33
#